data_AF-A0A7S2FMF6-F1
#
_entry.id   AF-A0A7S2FMF6-F1
#
_cell.length_a   1.000
_cell.length_b   1.000
_cell.length_c   1.000
_cell.angle_alpha   90.00
_cell.angle_beta   90.00
_cell.angle_gamma   90.00
#
_symmetry.space_group_name_H-M   'P 1'
#
loop_
_entity.id
_entity.type
_entity.pdbx_description
1 polymer ?
#
loop_
_entity_poly.entity_id
_entity_poly.type
_entity_poly.pdbx_seq_one_letter_code
_entity_poly.pdbx_strand_id
1 'polypeptide(L)'
;MWILTTNRAHLRPLEPHERFDEVGTEHQFVLMSAPVEREVAFQEMKSVSGSIFAWHGSGAGNWHVILRTSLKNMSGTKHMSTGQVYGAGIYFASNSSTSLGYCGKTRPVSWKNSKHFKLPMTCLALCEIINREKEFTYYPGKGAAKGKKMNDQGIYVVPQEEYVMTRFLIVNPSMRKVCDAQTIMDNARSQKKLSFLD
;
A
#
# COMPACT_ATOMS: atom_id res chain seq x y z
N MET A 1 28.35 -7.24 -1.22
CA MET A 1 26.88 -7.39 -1.33
C MET A 1 26.19 -6.56 -0.24
N TRP A 2 26.14 -5.22 -0.36
CA TRP A 2 25.62 -4.33 0.71
C TRP A 2 24.08 -4.26 0.78
N ILE A 3 23.41 -4.42 -0.36
CA ILE A 3 21.95 -4.31 -0.49
C ILE A 3 21.23 -5.38 0.33
N LEU A 4 21.74 -6.62 0.38
CA LEU A 4 21.13 -7.70 1.16
C LEU A 4 21.49 -7.62 2.64
N THR A 5 22.68 -7.15 2.99
CA THR A 5 23.16 -7.13 4.38
C THR A 5 22.61 -5.96 5.20
N THR A 6 22.19 -4.87 4.55
CA THR A 6 21.60 -3.70 5.26
C THR A 6 20.09 -3.58 5.10
N ASN A 7 19.49 -4.36 4.19
CA ASN A 7 18.06 -4.36 4.04
C ASN A 7 17.41 -5.25 5.09
N ARG A 8 16.96 -4.64 6.19
CA ARG A 8 16.09 -5.32 7.17
C ARG A 8 14.66 -5.52 6.64
N ALA A 9 14.34 -5.02 5.44
CA ALA A 9 13.05 -5.27 4.82
C ALA A 9 12.95 -6.74 4.41
N HIS A 10 12.33 -7.53 5.27
CA HIS A 10 12.10 -8.95 5.07
C HIS A 10 10.83 -9.12 4.22
N LEU A 11 11.04 -9.24 2.91
CA LEU A 11 10.00 -9.56 1.94
C LEU A 11 9.95 -11.06 1.74
N ARG A 12 8.79 -11.66 1.97
CA ARG A 12 8.53 -13.06 1.66
C ARG A 12 7.57 -13.13 0.48
N PRO A 13 7.89 -13.86 -0.61
CA PRO A 13 6.93 -14.07 -1.70
C PRO A 13 5.72 -14.84 -1.17
N LEU A 14 4.53 -14.50 -1.67
CA LEU A 14 3.32 -15.25 -1.35
C LEU A 14 3.32 -16.60 -2.07
N GLU A 15 3.01 -17.65 -1.30
CA GLU A 15 2.81 -18.99 -1.83
C GLU A 15 1.60 -19.01 -2.78
N PRO A 16 1.53 -19.94 -3.75
CA PRO A 16 0.45 -19.96 -4.74
C PRO A 16 -0.97 -19.90 -4.14
N HIS A 17 -1.19 -20.50 -2.97
CA HIS A 17 -2.47 -20.50 -2.28
C HIS A 17 -2.74 -19.21 -1.48
N GLU A 18 -1.71 -18.43 -1.14
CA GLU A 18 -1.82 -17.15 -0.42
C GLU A 18 -2.06 -15.95 -1.37
N ARG A 19 -1.84 -16.13 -2.68
CA ARG A 19 -1.90 -15.07 -3.69
C ARG A 19 -3.32 -14.53 -3.90
N PHE A 20 -3.38 -13.24 -4.23
CA PHE A 20 -4.57 -12.57 -4.73
C PHE A 20 -4.67 -12.76 -6.24
N ASP A 21 -5.72 -13.42 -6.72
CA ASP A 21 -5.88 -13.68 -8.16
C ASP A 21 -6.26 -12.40 -8.92
N GLU A 22 -6.94 -11.49 -8.21
CA GLU A 22 -7.46 -10.22 -8.72
C GLU A 22 -6.35 -9.29 -9.22
N VAL A 23 -5.14 -9.37 -8.64
CA VAL A 23 -4.03 -8.48 -9.02
C VAL A 23 -3.31 -8.88 -10.30
N GLY A 24 -3.53 -10.11 -10.79
CA GLY A 24 -3.05 -10.58 -12.10
C GLY A 24 -1.53 -10.70 -12.23
N THR A 25 -0.80 -10.91 -11.13
CA THR A 25 0.65 -11.13 -11.12
C THR A 25 1.03 -12.15 -10.06
N GLU A 26 2.05 -12.96 -10.31
CA GLU A 26 2.62 -13.86 -9.29
C GLU A 26 3.60 -13.16 -8.35
N HIS A 27 4.04 -11.96 -8.70
CA HIS A 27 5.03 -11.20 -7.94
C HIS A 27 4.37 -10.41 -6.81
N GLN A 28 3.89 -11.15 -5.82
CA GLN A 28 3.23 -10.65 -4.61
C GLN A 28 4.09 -11.02 -3.41
N PHE A 29 4.30 -10.07 -2.50
CA PHE A 29 5.17 -10.24 -1.35
C PHE A 29 4.48 -9.72 -0.10
N VAL A 30 4.58 -10.45 1.01
CA VAL A 30 4.25 -9.93 2.35
C VAL A 30 5.48 -9.24 2.93
N LEU A 31 5.26 -8.09 3.57
CA LEU A 31 6.27 -7.41 4.35
C LEU A 31 6.21 -7.90 5.80
N MET A 32 7.30 -8.49 6.25
CA MET A 32 7.45 -8.98 7.63
C MET A 32 8.25 -8.01 8.52
N SER A 33 8.66 -6.87 7.98
CA SER A 33 9.66 -5.97 8.56
C SER A 33 9.06 -4.64 8.99
N ALA A 34 8.30 -4.67 10.09
CA ALA A 34 8.12 -3.50 10.93
C ALA A 34 8.93 -3.73 12.22
N PRO A 35 9.53 -2.68 12.83
CA PRO A 35 10.03 -2.77 14.20
C PRO A 35 8.93 -3.32 15.11
N VAL A 36 9.29 -4.21 16.05
CA VAL A 36 8.31 -4.88 16.93
C VAL A 36 7.48 -3.84 17.68
N GLU A 37 8.11 -2.75 18.11
CA GLU A 37 7.45 -1.66 18.82
C GLU A 37 6.37 -0.98 17.96
N ARG A 38 6.64 -0.83 16.65
CA ARG A 38 5.68 -0.24 15.71
C ARG A 38 4.50 -1.17 15.46
N GLU A 39 4.75 -2.47 15.32
CA GLU A 39 3.68 -3.46 15.17
C GLU A 39 2.80 -3.51 16.42
N VAL A 40 3.40 -3.55 17.62
CA VAL A 40 2.66 -3.56 18.89
C VAL A 40 1.78 -2.31 19.01
N ALA A 41 2.33 -1.12 18.81
CA ALA A 41 1.55 0.11 18.85
C ALA A 41 0.43 0.14 17.81
N PHE A 42 0.67 -0.37 16.60
CA PHE A 42 -0.35 -0.49 15.56
C PHE A 42 -1.49 -1.42 15.99
N GLN A 43 -1.17 -2.59 16.56
CA GLN A 43 -2.17 -3.55 17.05
C GLN A 43 -2.99 -3.00 18.21
N GLU A 44 -2.37 -2.26 19.14
CA GLU A 44 -3.08 -1.56 20.23
C GLU A 44 -4.10 -0.56 19.66
N MET A 45 -3.68 0.29 18.71
CA MET A 45 -4.59 1.23 18.07
C MET A 45 -5.71 0.53 17.30
N LYS A 46 -5.38 -0.55 16.59
CA LYS A 46 -6.35 -1.36 15.83
C LYS A 46 -7.39 -2.00 16.75
N SER A 47 -7.01 -2.44 17.95
CA SER A 47 -7.96 -3.03 18.91
C SER A 47 -9.04 -2.04 19.35
N VAL A 48 -8.73 -0.74 19.36
CA VAL A 48 -9.65 0.32 19.81
C VAL A 48 -10.57 0.78 18.68
N SER A 49 -10.02 1.04 17.49
CA SER A 49 -10.75 1.70 16.41
C SER A 49 -10.97 0.85 15.16
N GLY A 50 -10.38 -0.34 15.09
CA GLY A 50 -10.33 -1.15 13.88
C GLY A 50 -9.35 -0.61 12.83
N SER A 51 -9.31 -1.29 11.69
CA SER A 51 -8.47 -0.94 10.55
C SER A 51 -9.21 -1.18 9.22
N ILE A 52 -8.74 -0.52 8.17
CA ILE A 52 -9.15 -0.72 6.78
C ILE A 52 -7.95 -1.02 5.91
N PHE A 53 -8.18 -1.59 4.74
CA PHE A 53 -7.16 -1.75 3.71
C PHE A 53 -7.31 -0.74 2.58
N ALA A 54 -6.19 -0.20 2.12
CA ALA A 54 -6.14 0.71 0.98
C ALA A 54 -4.85 0.55 0.17
N TRP A 55 -4.91 0.92 -1.11
CA TRP A 55 -3.78 0.91 -2.02
C TRP A 55 -2.94 2.17 -1.90
N HIS A 56 -1.62 2.00 -1.90
CA HIS A 56 -0.65 3.08 -2.10
C HIS A 56 0.18 2.80 -3.36
N GLY A 57 0.36 3.83 -4.19
CA GLY A 57 1.22 3.79 -5.36
C GLY A 57 2.31 4.86 -5.28
N SER A 58 3.53 4.49 -5.66
CA SER A 58 4.68 5.40 -5.68
C SER A 58 5.59 5.09 -6.86
N GLY A 59 6.36 6.09 -7.29
CA GLY A 59 7.36 5.92 -8.34
C GLY A 59 8.38 4.83 -8.00
N ALA A 60 8.83 4.07 -9.00
CA ALA A 60 9.72 2.91 -8.83
C ALA A 60 10.97 3.22 -7.98
N GLY A 61 11.55 4.42 -8.12
CA GLY A 61 12.74 4.84 -7.37
C GLY A 61 12.51 5.03 -5.85
N ASN A 62 11.27 5.25 -5.42
CA ASN A 62 10.95 5.51 -4.01
C ASN A 62 10.85 4.21 -3.19
N TRP A 63 10.55 3.08 -3.83
CA TRP A 63 10.32 1.82 -3.12
C TRP A 63 11.53 1.34 -2.34
N HIS A 64 12.75 1.67 -2.81
CA HIS A 64 13.97 1.33 -2.08
C HIS A 64 14.03 1.95 -0.68
N VAL A 65 13.58 3.20 -0.52
CA VAL A 65 13.53 3.86 0.79
C VAL A 65 12.28 3.48 1.57
N ILE A 66 11.12 3.42 0.91
CA ILE A 66 9.83 3.03 1.53
C ILE A 66 9.95 1.66 2.21
N LEU A 67 10.59 0.68 1.57
CA LEU A 67 10.75 -0.65 2.15
C LEU A 67 11.63 -0.66 3.42
N ARG A 68 12.56 0.28 3.55
CA ARG A 68 13.48 0.37 4.71
C ARG A 68 12.93 1.21 5.84
N THR A 69 12.20 2.27 5.51
CA THR A 69 11.76 3.29 6.49
C THR A 69 10.27 3.32 6.72
N SER A 70 9.50 2.43 6.06
CA SER A 70 8.05 2.54 5.88
C SER A 70 7.64 3.77 5.06
N LEU A 71 6.34 3.90 4.79
CA LEU A 71 5.76 5.08 4.16
C LEU A 71 5.93 6.31 5.08
N LYS A 72 6.30 7.43 4.47
CA LYS A 72 6.59 8.71 5.13
C LYS A 72 5.72 9.82 4.57
N ASN A 73 5.28 10.74 5.42
CA ASN A 73 4.57 11.93 4.98
C ASN A 73 5.57 12.92 4.39
N MET A 74 5.64 12.99 3.06
CA MET A 74 6.59 13.86 2.35
C MET A 74 5.98 15.22 1.97
N SER A 75 4.77 15.53 2.43
CA SER A 75 4.04 16.76 2.10
C SER A 75 4.81 18.01 2.51
N GLY A 76 4.93 19.01 1.62
CA GLY A 76 5.68 20.24 1.88
C GLY A 76 7.21 20.10 1.93
N THR A 77 7.74 18.88 1.72
CA THR A 77 9.20 18.65 1.66
C THR A 77 9.73 18.74 0.23
N LYS A 78 11.05 18.89 0.07
CA LYS A 78 11.74 18.81 -1.24
C LYS A 78 11.57 17.47 -1.98
N HIS A 79 11.08 16.44 -1.28
CA HIS A 79 10.88 15.10 -1.81
C HIS A 79 9.40 14.81 -2.15
N MET A 80 8.52 15.81 -2.02
CA MET A 80 7.13 15.73 -2.45
C MET A 80 7.07 15.54 -3.97
N SER A 81 6.73 14.33 -4.42
CA SER A 81 6.67 13.98 -5.86
C SER A 81 5.32 14.32 -6.52
N THR A 82 4.28 14.49 -5.71
CA THR A 82 2.94 14.88 -6.15
C THR A 82 2.38 15.94 -5.22
N GLY A 83 1.63 16.90 -5.75
CA GLY A 83 1.04 17.96 -4.93
C GLY A 83 0.08 17.43 -3.86
N GLN A 84 -0.16 18.26 -2.85
CA GLN A 84 -0.99 17.99 -1.67
C GLN A 84 -2.41 18.58 -1.78
N VAL A 85 -3.10 18.32 -2.91
CA VAL A 85 -4.40 18.94 -3.24
C VAL A 85 -5.48 18.67 -2.18
N TYR A 86 -5.34 17.57 -1.44
CA TYR A 86 -6.27 17.05 -0.45
C TYR A 86 -5.74 17.18 0.99
N GLY A 87 -4.76 18.06 1.19
CA GLY A 87 -4.07 18.24 2.48
C GLY A 87 -2.76 17.46 2.59
N ALA A 88 -2.02 17.76 3.66
CA ALA A 88 -0.72 17.16 3.93
C ALA A 88 -0.88 15.76 4.55
N GLY A 89 -0.35 14.74 3.90
CA GLY A 89 -0.40 13.36 4.39
C GLY A 89 0.13 12.34 3.38
N ILE A 90 0.06 11.07 3.77
CA ILE A 90 0.28 9.94 2.88
C ILE A 90 -1.03 9.63 2.17
N TYR A 91 -0.98 9.53 0.84
CA TYR A 91 -2.14 9.33 -0.02
C TYR A 91 -2.39 7.84 -0.27
N PHE A 92 -3.63 7.42 -0.06
CA PHE A 92 -4.12 6.07 -0.37
C PHE A 92 -5.40 6.14 -1.17
N ALA A 93 -5.77 5.03 -1.80
CA ALA A 93 -7.06 4.87 -2.46
C ALA A 93 -7.65 3.48 -2.22
N SER A 94 -8.97 3.38 -2.12
CA SER A 94 -9.64 2.07 -2.03
C SER A 94 -9.50 1.28 -3.32
N ASN A 95 -9.49 1.97 -4.46
CA ASN A 95 -9.33 1.37 -5.78
C ASN A 95 -7.87 1.38 -6.27
N SER A 96 -7.43 0.24 -6.78
CA SER A 96 -6.08 0.04 -7.30
C SER A 96 -5.73 0.96 -8.49
N SER A 97 -6.71 1.26 -9.36
CA SER A 97 -6.53 2.09 -10.55
C SER A 97 -6.08 3.51 -10.21
N THR A 98 -6.64 4.09 -9.15
CA THR A 98 -6.24 5.41 -8.64
C THR A 98 -4.77 5.40 -8.23
N SER A 99 -4.36 4.43 -7.41
CA SER A 99 -2.98 4.32 -6.93
C SER A 99 -1.98 3.94 -8.04
N LEU A 100 -2.39 3.17 -9.04
CA LEU A 100 -1.58 2.87 -10.23
C LEU A 100 -1.18 4.14 -10.99
N GLY A 101 -2.08 5.13 -11.06
CA GLY A 101 -1.78 6.43 -11.67
C GLY A 101 -0.61 7.19 -11.01
N TYR A 102 -0.24 6.84 -9.76
CA TYR A 102 0.89 7.43 -9.04
C TYR A 102 2.21 6.66 -9.26
N CYS A 103 2.17 5.45 -9.82
CA CYS A 103 3.37 4.65 -10.08
C CYS A 103 4.19 5.16 -11.28
N GLY A 104 3.52 5.72 -12.29
CA GLY A 104 4.13 6.12 -13.57
C GLY A 104 4.64 7.58 -13.63
N LYS A 105 4.52 8.35 -12.55
CA LYS A 105 4.85 9.79 -12.57
C LYS A 105 6.36 10.09 -12.56
N THR A 106 7.19 9.09 -12.31
CA THR A 106 8.66 9.19 -12.36
C THR A 106 9.19 8.40 -13.55
N ARG A 107 10.37 8.79 -14.06
CA ARG A 107 11.05 8.05 -15.15
C ARG A 107 11.10 6.55 -14.82
N PRO A 108 10.91 5.64 -15.79
CA PRO A 108 11.09 4.22 -15.57
C PRO A 108 12.47 3.92 -14.99
N VAL A 109 12.51 3.52 -13.71
CA VAL A 109 13.74 3.05 -13.07
C VAL A 109 13.55 1.57 -12.83
N SER A 110 14.27 0.73 -13.57
CA SER A 110 14.42 -0.68 -13.21
C SER A 110 15.69 -1.26 -13.79
N TRP A 111 16.11 -2.39 -13.24
CA TRP A 111 17.37 -3.02 -13.57
C TRP A 111 17.23 -3.87 -14.84
N LYS A 112 17.98 -3.52 -15.89
CA LYS A 112 17.93 -4.20 -17.20
C LYS A 112 18.23 -5.71 -17.16
N ASN A 113 19.00 -6.15 -16.16
CA ASN A 113 19.37 -7.56 -15.99
C ASN A 113 18.47 -8.29 -14.98
N SER A 114 17.30 -7.73 -14.65
CA SER A 114 16.33 -8.39 -13.78
C SER A 114 15.86 -9.70 -14.43
N LYS A 115 16.00 -10.81 -13.70
CA LYS A 115 15.49 -12.13 -14.13
C LYS A 115 13.96 -12.21 -14.10
N HIS A 116 13.31 -11.36 -13.30
CA HIS A 116 11.89 -11.48 -12.99
C HIS A 116 11.04 -10.33 -13.51
N PHE A 117 11.60 -9.13 -13.67
CA PHE A 117 10.80 -7.93 -13.94
C PHE A 117 11.13 -7.35 -15.32
N LYS A 118 10.13 -7.37 -16.21
CA LYS A 118 10.16 -6.63 -17.48
C LYS A 118 10.00 -5.13 -17.20
N LEU A 119 10.65 -4.30 -18.01
CA LEU A 119 10.57 -2.83 -17.95
C LEU A 119 9.25 -2.33 -18.58
N PRO A 120 8.59 -1.29 -18.03
CA PRO A 120 8.90 -0.60 -16.76
C PRO A 120 8.38 -1.37 -15.53
N MET A 121 9.12 -1.33 -14.42
CA MET A 121 8.65 -1.88 -13.15
C MET A 121 7.64 -0.93 -12.49
N THR A 122 6.45 -1.45 -12.16
CA THR A 122 5.44 -0.78 -11.35
C THR A 122 5.24 -1.53 -10.06
N CYS A 123 5.04 -0.81 -8.95
CA CYS A 123 4.82 -1.42 -7.66
C CYS A 123 3.64 -0.75 -6.96
N LEU A 124 2.76 -1.55 -6.38
CA LEU A 124 1.69 -1.13 -5.49
C LEU A 124 1.92 -1.72 -4.10
N ALA A 125 1.59 -0.95 -3.07
CA ALA A 125 1.47 -1.48 -1.72
C ALA A 125 -0.01 -1.62 -1.35
N LEU A 126 -0.32 -2.74 -0.70
CA LEU A 126 -1.56 -2.89 0.05
C LEU A 126 -1.25 -2.59 1.52
N CYS A 127 -1.83 -1.52 2.02
CA CYS A 127 -1.57 -0.98 3.34
C CYS A 127 -2.78 -1.18 4.25
N GLU A 128 -2.52 -1.51 5.50
CA GLU A 128 -3.49 -1.48 6.58
C GLU A 128 -3.41 -0.11 7.27
N ILE A 129 -4.56 0.51 7.47
CA ILE A 129 -4.68 1.86 8.01
C ILE A 129 -5.62 1.81 9.20
N ILE A 130 -5.21 2.37 10.34
CA ILE A 130 -6.07 2.48 11.53
C ILE A 130 -7.27 3.36 11.20
N ASN A 131 -8.48 2.92 11.54
CA ASN A 131 -9.68 3.69 11.25
C ASN A 131 -9.84 4.88 12.23
N ARG A 132 -9.34 6.05 11.84
CA ARG A 132 -9.54 7.33 12.55
C ARG A 132 -10.17 8.37 11.62
N GLU A 133 -11.41 8.13 11.19
CA GLU A 133 -12.13 9.02 10.25
C GLU A 133 -12.07 10.51 10.60
N LYS A 134 -12.07 10.87 11.90
CA LYS A 134 -12.02 12.27 12.36
C LYS A 134 -10.65 12.94 12.17
N GLU A 135 -9.59 12.15 12.05
CA GLU A 135 -8.21 12.62 11.94
C GLU A 135 -7.70 12.60 10.49
N PHE A 136 -8.45 11.97 9.58
CA PHE A 136 -8.07 11.83 8.17
C PHE A 136 -8.95 12.67 7.28
N THR A 137 -8.39 13.06 6.14
CA THR A 137 -9.20 13.65 5.10
C THR A 137 -9.62 12.56 4.11
N TYR A 138 -10.92 12.30 4.05
CA TYR A 138 -11.52 11.40 3.07
C TYR A 138 -12.15 12.20 1.93
N TYR A 139 -11.75 11.86 0.71
CA TYR A 139 -12.32 12.42 -0.50
C TYR A 139 -13.04 11.34 -1.27
N PRO A 140 -14.38 11.36 -1.29
CA PRO A 140 -15.12 10.43 -2.13
C PRO A 140 -14.77 10.64 -3.61
N GLY A 141 -14.73 9.55 -4.37
CA GLY A 141 -14.58 9.59 -5.82
C GLY A 141 -15.71 10.38 -6.49
N LYS A 142 -15.44 10.93 -7.68
CA LYS A 142 -16.45 11.64 -8.48
C LYS A 142 -17.69 10.75 -8.68
N GLY A 143 -18.85 11.18 -8.19
CA GLY A 143 -20.12 10.46 -8.28
C GLY A 143 -20.61 9.81 -6.98
N ALA A 144 -19.87 9.92 -5.87
CA ALA A 144 -20.38 9.43 -4.58
C ALA A 144 -21.52 10.32 -4.04
N ALA A 145 -22.60 9.68 -3.59
CA ALA A 145 -23.69 10.37 -2.90
C ALA A 145 -23.20 11.01 -1.58
N LYS A 146 -23.75 12.18 -1.21
CA LYS A 146 -23.50 12.83 0.10
C LYS A 146 -23.86 11.85 1.22
N GLY A 147 -22.92 11.57 2.14
CA GLY A 147 -23.16 10.80 3.37
C GLY A 147 -22.62 9.36 3.40
N LYS A 148 -21.74 8.96 2.47
CA LYS A 148 -21.14 7.61 2.45
C LYS A 148 -19.81 7.52 3.23
N LYS A 149 -19.60 6.37 3.88
CA LYS A 149 -18.56 6.05 4.89
C LYS A 149 -17.21 5.73 4.24
N MET A 150 -16.19 5.51 5.08
CA MET A 150 -14.79 5.21 4.72
C MET A 150 -14.57 4.00 3.79
N ASN A 151 -15.60 3.21 3.48
CA ASN A 151 -15.54 2.00 2.65
C ASN A 151 -15.95 2.20 1.18
N ASP A 152 -16.23 3.43 0.75
CA ASP A 152 -16.55 3.72 -0.64
C ASP A 152 -15.33 4.17 -1.46
N GLN A 153 -15.46 4.10 -2.79
CA GLN A 153 -14.42 4.49 -3.74
C GLN A 153 -13.93 5.91 -3.42
N GLY A 154 -12.69 6.06 -2.98
CA GLY A 154 -12.20 7.34 -2.48
C GLY A 154 -10.68 7.40 -2.27
N ILE A 155 -10.22 8.60 -1.95
CA ILE A 155 -8.83 8.91 -1.60
C ILE A 155 -8.77 9.22 -0.12
N TYR A 156 -7.79 8.61 0.57
CA TYR A 156 -7.52 8.85 1.98
C TYR A 156 -6.20 9.59 2.10
N VAL A 157 -6.19 10.66 2.90
CA VAL A 157 -4.98 11.38 3.27
C VAL A 157 -4.75 11.18 4.76
N VAL A 158 -3.73 10.38 5.08
CA VAL A 158 -3.37 10.03 6.47
C VAL A 158 -2.17 10.90 6.89
N PRO A 159 -2.34 11.83 7.83
CA PRO A 159 -1.26 12.74 8.21
C PRO A 159 -0.14 12.04 9.00
N GLN A 160 -0.54 11.15 9.92
CA GLN A 160 0.33 10.45 10.87
C GLN A 160 0.83 9.12 10.30
N GLU A 161 2.12 8.87 10.46
CA GLU A 161 2.77 7.70 9.87
C GLU A 161 2.51 6.42 10.68
N GLU A 162 2.30 6.56 11.99
CA GLU A 162 2.01 5.49 12.93
C GLU A 162 0.69 4.76 12.63
N TYR A 163 -0.25 5.44 11.97
CA TYR A 163 -1.54 4.86 11.59
C TYR A 163 -1.48 3.99 10.34
N VAL A 164 -0.30 3.84 9.74
CA VAL A 164 -0.12 3.10 8.49
C VAL A 164 0.85 1.96 8.68
N MET A 165 0.45 0.79 8.21
CA MET A 165 1.31 -0.37 8.04
C MET A 165 1.25 -0.87 6.60
N THR A 166 2.41 -0.99 5.94
CA THR A 166 2.49 -1.67 4.64
C THR A 166 2.52 -3.18 4.88
N ARG A 167 1.49 -3.89 4.42
CA ARG A 167 1.38 -5.34 4.60
C ARG A 167 1.87 -6.12 3.39
N PHE A 168 1.56 -5.65 2.19
CA PHE A 168 1.95 -6.33 0.95
C PHE A 168 2.56 -5.38 -0.07
N LEU A 169 3.47 -5.93 -0.88
CA LEU A 169 4.02 -5.30 -2.08
C LEU A 169 3.68 -6.16 -3.29
N ILE A 170 3.15 -5.52 -4.33
CA ILE A 170 2.71 -6.16 -5.57
C ILE A 170 3.49 -5.52 -6.70
N VAL A 171 4.21 -6.35 -7.45
CA VAL A 171 5.10 -5.89 -8.54
C VAL A 171 4.50 -6.27 -9.90
N ASN A 172 4.46 -5.31 -10.80
CA ASN A 172 3.89 -5.41 -12.14
C ASN A 172 2.46 -5.99 -12.16
N PRO A 173 1.52 -5.43 -11.38
CA PRO A 173 0.14 -5.89 -11.40
C PRO A 173 -0.48 -5.75 -12.80
N SER A 174 -1.21 -6.78 -13.23
CA SER A 174 -1.96 -6.81 -14.50
C SER A 174 -3.45 -6.94 -14.22
N MET A 175 -3.98 -5.93 -13.52
CA MET A 175 -5.37 -5.95 -13.07
C MET A 175 -6.31 -5.73 -14.26
N ARG A 176 -7.08 -6.77 -14.62
CA ARG A 176 -8.08 -6.69 -15.70
C ARG A 176 -9.31 -5.87 -15.32
N LYS A 177 -9.55 -5.70 -14.02
CA LYS A 177 -10.65 -4.91 -13.44
C LYS A 177 -10.11 -4.04 -12.31
N VAL A 178 -10.81 -2.95 -12.01
CA VAL A 178 -10.52 -2.15 -10.81
C VAL A 178 -10.70 -3.03 -9.58
N CYS A 179 -9.68 -3.08 -8.73
CA CYS A 179 -9.68 -3.92 -7.54
C CYS A 179 -9.79 -3.05 -6.30
N ASP A 180 -10.82 -3.30 -5.51
CA ASP A 180 -11.00 -2.67 -4.20
C ASP A 180 -10.14 -3.39 -3.15
N ALA A 181 -9.39 -2.62 -2.37
CA ALA A 181 -8.45 -3.13 -1.37
C ALA A 181 -9.14 -3.92 -0.26
N GLN A 182 -10.26 -3.43 0.24
CA GLN A 182 -10.99 -4.08 1.33
C GLN A 182 -11.61 -5.41 0.85
N THR A 183 -12.20 -5.39 -0.35
CA THR A 183 -12.79 -6.58 -0.99
C THR A 183 -11.76 -7.70 -1.18
N ILE A 184 -10.54 -7.39 -1.62
CA ILE A 184 -9.46 -8.39 -1.76
C ILE A 184 -9.13 -9.03 -0.41
N MET A 185 -9.05 -8.22 0.64
CA MET A 185 -8.68 -8.72 1.96
C MET A 185 -9.81 -9.52 2.61
N ASP A 186 -11.06 -9.12 2.41
CA ASP A 186 -12.23 -9.85 2.88
C ASP A 186 -12.34 -11.22 2.17
N ASN A 187 -12.11 -11.25 0.85
CA ASN A 187 -12.02 -12.50 0.09
C ASN A 187 -10.90 -13.40 0.62
N ALA A 188 -9.70 -12.85 0.81
CA ALA A 188 -8.55 -13.61 1.29
C ALA A 188 -8.77 -14.19 2.71
N ARG A 189 -9.41 -13.42 3.61
CA ARG A 189 -9.80 -13.89 4.95
C ARG A 189 -10.85 -15.00 4.88
N SER A 190 -11.88 -14.84 4.04
CA SER A 190 -12.93 -15.85 3.87
C SER A 190 -12.38 -17.20 3.38
N GLN A 191 -11.32 -17.14 2.56
CA GLN A 191 -10.61 -18.30 2.02
C GLN A 191 -9.49 -18.80 2.94
N LYS A 192 -9.28 -18.18 4.11
CA LYS A 192 -8.19 -18.45 5.06
C LYS A 192 -6.79 -18.43 4.40
N LYS A 193 -6.61 -17.60 3.36
CA LYS A 193 -5.34 -17.48 2.62
C LYS A 193 -4.21 -16.86 3.44
N LEU A 194 -4.53 -16.17 4.53
CA LEU A 194 -3.63 -15.27 5.25
C LEU A 194 -3.63 -15.53 6.76
N SER A 195 -3.56 -16.80 7.17
CA SER A 195 -3.62 -17.19 8.59
C SER A 195 -2.51 -16.62 9.47
N PHE A 196 -1.51 -15.95 8.89
CA PHE A 196 -0.42 -15.28 9.59
C PHE A 196 -0.71 -13.79 9.90
N LEU A 197 -1.86 -13.26 9.46
CA LEU A 197 -2.28 -11.87 9.71
C LEU A 197 -3.36 -11.71 10.79
N ASP A 198 -3.95 -12.82 11.24
CA ASP A 198 -4.93 -12.89 12.32
C ASP A 198 -4.24 -13.22 13.65
#